data_AF-A0A2M9QB09-F1
#
_entry.id   AF-A0A2M9QB09-F1
#
_cell.length_a   1.000
_cell.length_b   1.000
_cell.length_c   1.000
_cell.angle_alpha   90.00
_cell.angle_beta   90.00
_cell.angle_gamma   90.00
#
_symmetry.space_group_name_H-M   'P 1'
#
loop_
_entity.id
_entity.type
_entity.pdbx_description
1 polymer ?
#
loop_
_entity_poly.entity_id
_entity_poly.type
_entity_poly.pdbx_seq_one_letter_code
_entity_poly.pdbx_strand_id
1 'polypeptide(L)'
;LGFSADGKSIYAVSNNGRDKTGLVKLNLKGEEEVLYQHPEVDVTGAYYDKNKDKMLAAVYVTDKAHLEFFDDKFEAMYRKLQQKLGVSESEIGLNDYNEDM
;
A
#
# COMPACT_ATOMS: atom_id res chain seq x y z
N LEU A 1 -5.63 -1.44 5.05
CA LEU A 1 -4.68 -2.22 5.91
C LEU A 1 -5.44 -3.38 6.56
N GLY A 2 -4.75 -4.45 6.96
CA GLY A 2 -5.43 -5.66 7.43
C GLY A 2 -4.49 -6.76 7.92
N PHE A 3 -5.09 -7.89 8.31
CA PHE A 3 -4.37 -9.09 8.74
C PHE A 3 -3.87 -9.88 7.52
N SER A 4 -2.70 -10.54 7.66
CA SER A 4 -2.27 -11.59 6.73
C SER A 4 -3.30 -12.70 6.65
N ALA A 5 -3.33 -13.45 5.54
CA ALA A 5 -4.33 -14.49 5.34
C ALA A 5 -4.30 -15.59 6.43
N ASP A 6 -3.12 -15.84 7.02
CA ASP A 6 -2.95 -16.78 8.12
C ASP A 6 -3.23 -16.18 9.52
N GLY A 7 -3.53 -14.88 9.60
CA GLY A 7 -3.81 -14.15 10.84
C GLY A 7 -2.61 -13.96 11.77
N LYS A 8 -1.38 -14.28 11.33
CA LYS A 8 -0.16 -14.20 12.15
C LYS A 8 0.59 -12.88 12.02
N SER A 9 0.13 -11.99 11.16
CA SER A 9 0.72 -10.67 10.96
C SER A 9 -0.33 -9.63 10.63
N ILE A 10 0.03 -8.38 10.88
CA ILE A 10 -0.76 -7.19 10.56
C ILE A 10 0.08 -6.37 9.58
N TYR A 11 -0.48 -6.07 8.41
CA TYR A 11 0.07 -5.06 7.52
C TYR A 11 -0.42 -3.69 7.99
N ALA A 12 0.50 -2.79 8.29
CA ALA A 12 0.21 -1.48 8.89
C ALA A 12 1.06 -0.36 8.31
N VAL A 13 0.68 0.88 8.59
CA VAL A 13 1.55 2.05 8.42
C VAL A 13 2.04 2.45 9.81
N SER A 14 3.36 2.50 10.01
CA SER A 14 3.98 2.72 11.33
C SER A 14 5.26 3.55 11.22
N ASN A 15 5.46 4.46 12.18
CA ASN A 15 6.69 5.22 12.37
C ASN A 15 7.48 4.75 13.61
N ASN A 16 7.26 3.52 14.10
CA ASN A 16 7.96 3.05 15.29
C ASN A 16 9.50 3.12 15.11
N GLY A 17 10.16 3.93 15.93
CA GLY A 17 11.61 4.15 15.87
C GLY A 17 12.10 4.94 14.64
N ARG A 18 11.22 5.61 13.89
CA ARG A 18 11.54 6.35 12.67
C ARG A 18 10.82 7.71 12.66
N ASP A 19 11.37 8.69 11.96
CA ASP A 19 10.70 9.99 11.77
C ASP A 19 9.48 9.86 10.84
N LYS A 20 9.66 9.15 9.71
CA LYS A 20 8.61 8.94 8.72
C LYS A 20 7.90 7.61 8.90
N THR A 21 6.60 7.59 8.64
CA THR A 21 5.85 6.33 8.56
C THR A 21 6.30 5.51 7.35
N GLY A 22 6.37 4.20 7.55
CA GLY A 22 6.58 3.22 6.50
C GLY A 22 5.45 2.19 6.48
N LEU A 23 5.28 1.50 5.36
CA LEU A 23 4.50 0.28 5.28
C LEU A 23 5.28 -0.83 5.99
N VAL A 24 4.65 -1.47 6.97
CA VAL A 24 5.27 -2.52 7.79
C VAL A 24 4.43 -3.79 7.82
N LYS A 25 5.09 -4.91 8.07
CA LYS A 25 4.50 -6.16 8.53
C LYS A 25 4.85 -6.35 10.01
N LEU A 26 3.83 -6.30 10.86
CA LEU A 26 3.94 -6.51 12.30
C LEU A 26 3.56 -7.95 12.62
N ASN A 27 4.42 -8.70 13.29
CA ASN A 27 4.06 -10.03 13.79
C ASN A 27 3.37 -9.96 15.16
N LEU A 28 2.80 -11.09 15.62
CA LEU A 28 2.08 -11.15 16.91
C LEU A 28 2.97 -10.92 18.15
N LYS A 29 4.30 -10.91 18.02
CA LYS A 29 5.24 -10.58 19.10
C LYS A 29 5.55 -9.09 19.18
N GLY A 30 5.02 -8.29 18.26
CA GLY A 30 5.29 -6.86 18.18
C GLY A 30 6.55 -6.50 17.39
N GLU A 31 7.15 -7.46 16.67
CA GLU A 31 8.32 -7.19 15.82
C GLU A 31 7.85 -6.65 14.46
N GLU A 32 8.40 -5.51 14.07
CA GLU A 32 8.11 -4.84 12.79
C GLU A 32 9.17 -5.16 11.74
N GLU A 33 8.72 -5.58 10.56
CA GLU A 33 9.48 -5.59 9.32
C GLU A 33 9.02 -4.45 8.42
N VAL A 34 9.94 -3.57 8.00
CA VAL A 34 9.63 -2.49 7.06
C VAL A 34 9.60 -3.06 5.64
N LEU A 35 8.45 -2.95 4.98
CA LEU A 35 8.28 -3.37 3.58
C LEU A 35 8.59 -2.23 2.61
N TYR A 36 8.24 -1.00 2.98
CA TYR A 36 8.52 0.20 2.19
C TYR A 36 8.55 1.46 3.05
N GLN A 37 9.45 2.38 2.70
CA GLN A 37 9.54 3.72 3.28
C GLN A 37 10.00 4.69 2.20
N HIS A 38 9.39 5.89 2.16
CA HIS A 38 9.87 6.98 1.33
C HIS A 38 10.93 7.81 2.10
N PRO A 39 12.03 8.26 1.47
CA PRO A 39 13.11 8.96 2.17
C PRO A 39 12.71 10.32 2.76
N GLU A 40 11.74 10.99 2.15
CA GLU A 40 11.42 12.39 2.48
C GLU A 40 10.03 12.62 3.08
N VAL A 41 9.09 11.69 2.90
CA VAL A 41 7.68 11.87 3.29
C VAL A 41 7.11 10.63 3.93
N ASP A 42 5.98 10.80 4.62
CA ASP A 42 5.22 9.74 5.24
C ASP A 42 4.53 8.86 4.18
N VAL A 43 4.55 7.55 4.40
CA VAL A 43 3.62 6.62 3.75
C VAL A 43 2.24 6.85 4.39
N THR A 44 1.23 7.16 3.58
CA THR A 44 -0.12 7.52 4.03
C THR A 44 -1.10 6.36 3.94
N GLY A 45 -0.76 5.29 3.21
CA GLY A 45 -1.61 4.12 3.05
C GLY A 45 -0.96 3.01 2.25
N ALA A 46 -1.71 1.95 1.99
CA ALA A 46 -1.31 0.86 1.12
C ALA A 46 -2.51 0.04 0.65
N TYR A 47 -2.38 -0.58 -0.51
CA TYR A 47 -3.32 -1.55 -1.06
C TYR A 47 -2.83 -2.96 -0.77
N TYR A 48 -3.71 -3.77 -0.19
CA TYR A 48 -3.45 -5.16 0.18
C TYR A 48 -4.57 -6.04 -0.39
N ASP A 49 -4.19 -7.06 -1.14
CA ASP A 49 -5.08 -8.10 -1.63
C ASP A 49 -5.13 -9.23 -0.60
N LYS A 50 -6.22 -9.25 0.18
CA LYS A 50 -6.45 -10.29 1.20
C LYS A 50 -6.62 -11.68 0.58
N ASN A 51 -7.20 -11.77 -0.61
CA ASN A 51 -7.46 -13.05 -1.27
C ASN A 51 -6.17 -13.70 -1.77
N LYS A 52 -5.17 -12.88 -2.14
CA LYS A 52 -3.84 -13.35 -2.56
C LYS A 52 -2.77 -13.25 -1.47
N ASP A 53 -3.11 -12.74 -0.28
CA ASP A 53 -2.17 -12.39 0.80
C ASP A 53 -0.97 -11.57 0.29
N LYS A 54 -1.25 -10.54 -0.53
CA LYS A 54 -0.20 -9.79 -1.23
C LYS A 54 -0.37 -8.28 -1.11
N MET A 55 0.72 -7.58 -0.81
CA MET A 55 0.79 -6.12 -0.94
C MET A 55 0.83 -5.73 -2.42
N LEU A 56 -0.03 -4.79 -2.80
CA LEU A 56 -0.16 -4.34 -4.19
C LEU A 56 0.59 -3.03 -4.43
N ALA A 57 0.45 -2.07 -3.52
CA ALA A 57 1.18 -0.81 -3.56
C ALA A 57 1.19 -0.11 -2.20
N ALA A 58 2.16 0.77 -1.96
CA ALA A 58 2.14 1.77 -0.89
C ALA A 58 1.76 3.14 -1.44
N VAL A 59 1.06 3.94 -0.65
CA VAL A 59 0.64 5.30 -1.00
C VAL A 59 1.48 6.28 -0.21
N TYR A 60 2.04 7.28 -0.87
CA TYR A 60 2.71 8.42 -0.23
C TYR A 60 2.32 9.71 -0.94
N VAL A 61 2.52 10.85 -0.27
CA VAL A 61 2.13 12.16 -0.80
C VAL A 61 3.32 13.10 -0.75
N THR A 62 3.67 13.67 -1.90
CA THR A 62 4.62 14.80 -1.98
C THR A 62 3.87 16.07 -2.39
N ASP A 63 3.95 16.51 -3.64
CA ASP A 63 3.05 17.51 -4.24
C ASP A 63 1.65 16.93 -4.49
N LYS A 64 1.58 15.62 -4.76
CA LYS A 64 0.35 14.86 -4.98
C LYS A 64 0.51 13.41 -4.51
N ALA A 65 -0.58 12.64 -4.59
CA ALA A 65 -0.56 11.22 -4.24
C ALA A 65 0.20 10.41 -5.29
N HIS A 66 1.02 9.47 -4.79
CA HIS A 66 1.83 8.54 -5.57
C HIS A 66 1.70 7.13 -5.05
N LEU A 67 1.92 6.16 -5.93
CA LEU A 67 1.95 4.73 -5.63
C LEU A 67 3.34 4.15 -5.89
N GLU A 68 3.89 3.50 -4.86
CA GLU A 68 4.98 2.53 -5.04
C GLU A 68 4.35 1.15 -5.25
N PHE A 69 4.50 0.56 -6.43
CA PHE A 69 3.88 -0.72 -6.77
C PHE A 69 4.75 -1.92 -6.36
N PHE A 70 4.10 -2.97 -5.85
CA PHE A 70 4.72 -4.26 -5.52
C PHE A 70 4.12 -5.44 -6.34
N ASP A 71 3.10 -5.16 -7.16
CA ASP A 71 2.44 -6.14 -8.03
C ASP A 71 2.29 -5.62 -9.46
N ASP A 72 3.03 -6.22 -10.38
CA ASP A 72 3.05 -5.83 -11.80
C ASP A 72 1.67 -5.88 -12.48
N LYS A 73 0.80 -6.82 -12.06
CA LYS A 73 -0.53 -6.95 -12.66
C LYS A 73 -1.43 -5.81 -12.22
N PHE A 74 -1.39 -5.45 -10.95
CA PHE A 74 -2.11 -4.32 -10.39
C PHE A 74 -1.58 -3.01 -10.97
N GLU A 75 -0.26 -2.84 -11.09
CA GLU A 75 0.34 -1.69 -11.75
C GLU A 75 -0.13 -1.55 -13.20
N ALA A 76 -0.05 -2.63 -13.99
CA ALA A 76 -0.51 -2.62 -15.39
C ALA A 76 -2.00 -2.27 -15.51
N MET A 77 -2.84 -2.77 -14.59
CA MET A 77 -4.25 -2.43 -14.52
C MET A 77 -4.45 -0.94 -14.21
N TYR A 78 -3.76 -0.42 -13.20
CA TYR A 78 -3.85 0.97 -12.78
C TYR A 78 -3.41 1.92 -13.91
N ARG A 79 -2.29 1.64 -14.56
CA ARG A 79 -1.79 2.42 -15.71
C ARG A 79 -2.76 2.39 -16.89
N LYS A 80 -3.38 1.25 -17.15
CA LYS A 80 -4.43 1.13 -18.17
C LYS A 80 -5.67 1.97 -17.82
N LEU A 81 -6.03 2.06 -16.53
CA LEU A 81 -7.14 2.91 -16.07
C LEU A 81 -6.80 4.40 -16.27
N GLN A 82 -5.60 4.83 -15.87
CA GLN A 82 -5.09 6.19 -16.11
C GLN A 82 -5.18 6.57 -17.60
N GLN A 83 -4.67 5.71 -18.48
CA GLN A 83 -4.69 5.95 -19.92
C GLN A 83 -6.12 6.07 -20.47
N LYS A 84 -7.04 5.21 -20.02
CA LYS A 84 -8.43 5.23 -20.49
C LYS A 84 -9.21 6.46 -20.04
N LEU A 85 -8.95 6.93 -18.82
CA LEU A 85 -9.61 8.10 -18.25
C LEU A 85 -8.94 9.41 -18.66
N GLY A 86 -7.69 9.36 -19.15
CA GLY A 86 -6.93 10.55 -19.53
C GLY A 86 -6.53 11.39 -18.32
N VAL A 87 -6.33 10.75 -17.16
CA VAL A 87 -6.06 11.41 -15.88
C VAL A 87 -4.70 10.99 -15.32
N SER A 88 -4.15 11.81 -14.44
CA SER A 88 -2.93 11.53 -13.70
C SER A 88 -3.19 10.60 -12.51
N GLU A 89 -2.11 10.09 -11.90
CA GLU A 89 -2.15 9.21 -10.73
C GLU A 89 -2.98 9.77 -9.57
N SER A 90 -2.74 11.03 -9.21
CA SER A 90 -3.42 11.67 -8.08
C SER A 90 -4.92 11.88 -8.27
N GLU A 91 -5.44 11.65 -9.47
CA GLU A 91 -6.85 11.80 -9.82
C GLU A 91 -7.63 10.47 -9.75
N ILE A 92 -6.96 9.36 -9.42
CA ILE A 92 -7.58 8.05 -9.23
C ILE A 92 -7.51 7.66 -7.76
N GLY A 93 -8.68 7.61 -7.13
CA GLY A 93 -8.87 7.03 -5.80
C GLY A 93 -9.34 5.57 -5.90
N LEU A 94 -8.63 4.65 -5.26
CA LEU A 94 -9.11 3.30 -5.00
C LEU A 94 -9.42 3.18 -3.50
N ASN A 95 -10.65 2.78 -3.17
CA ASN A 95 -11.09 2.62 -1.78
C ASN A 95 -11.00 1.16 -1.32
N ASP A 96 -11.31 0.24 -2.22
CA ASP A 96 -11.18 -1.19 -1.96
C ASP A 96 -10.78 -1.93 -3.24
N TYR A 97 -10.11 -3.05 -3.06
CA TYR A 97 -9.76 -4.00 -4.09
C TYR A 97 -10.03 -5.39 -3.54
N ASN A 98 -11.31 -5.76 -3.39
CA ASN A 98 -11.83 -7.13 -3.25
C ASN A 98 -13.35 -7.09 -3.50
N GLU A 99 -13.88 -8.05 -4.26
CA GLU A 99 -15.31 -8.11 -4.58
C GLU A 99 -16.19 -8.67 -3.45
N ASP A 100 -15.60 -9.17 -2.37
CA ASP A 100 -16.33 -9.79 -1.26
C ASP A 100 -16.57 -8.76 -0.13
N MET A 101 -17.61 -7.93 -0.29
CA MET A 101 -18.22 -7.18 0.82
C MET A 101 -19.30 -8.00 1.52
#